data_AF-A0A9Q1C6H2-F1
#
_entry.id   AF-A0A9Q1C6H2-F1
#
_cell.length_a   1.000
_cell.length_b   1.000
_cell.length_c   1.000
_cell.angle_alpha   90.00
_cell.angle_beta   90.00
_cell.angle_gamma   90.00
#
_symmetry.space_group_name_H-M   'P 1'
#
loop_
_entity.id
_entity.type
_entity.pdbx_description
1 polymer ?
#
loop_
_entity_poly.entity_id
_entity_poly.type
_entity_poly.pdbx_seq_one_letter_code
_entity_poly.pdbx_strand_id
1 'polypeptide(L)'
;MPFNLDKFVASPSVEELDSLKKSEIVKVAKHYGIEFQPLMRKDEIKRYVLEYLVDEGVLPSTVLETAITVPTDNTFELKRLEIEMNKEIRLKEMEREREREERERKKEKEEREMQMQMQKEKEEREMQKEREEREERERREAREHELRLKQLELGVIKGSDPKIGLDTRGFDVSKHVKFVPKFRRIMWRNSSTISKSWVSN
;
A
#
# COMPACT_ATOMS: atom_id res chain seq x y z
N MET A 1 -58.21 33.14 7.44
CA MET A 1 -59.55 33.41 7.98
C MET A 1 -59.44 33.35 9.51
N PRO A 2 -59.92 34.33 10.28
CA PRO A 2 -59.97 34.18 11.73
C PRO A 2 -60.93 33.04 12.11
N PHE A 3 -60.51 32.17 13.02
CA PHE A 3 -61.37 31.12 13.57
C PHE A 3 -62.57 31.74 14.28
N ASN A 4 -63.76 31.22 13.99
CA ASN A 4 -65.00 31.65 14.62
C ASN A 4 -65.59 30.49 15.41
N LEU A 5 -65.64 30.66 16.73
CA LEU A 5 -66.09 29.64 17.68
C LEU A 5 -67.55 29.25 17.45
N ASP A 6 -68.43 30.21 17.19
CA ASP A 6 -69.86 29.98 17.05
C ASP A 6 -70.19 29.15 15.80
N LYS A 7 -69.42 29.34 14.72
CA LYS A 7 -69.54 28.53 13.50
C LYS A 7 -69.07 27.09 13.72
N PHE A 8 -67.98 26.91 14.46
CA PHE A 8 -67.45 25.59 14.78
C PHE A 8 -68.40 24.83 15.71
N VAL A 9 -68.98 25.49 16.70
CA VAL A 9 -69.97 24.85 17.61
C VAL A 9 -71.25 24.46 16.86
N ALA A 10 -71.65 25.21 15.83
CA ALA A 10 -72.80 24.89 15.00
C ALA A 10 -72.58 23.69 14.07
N SER A 11 -71.36 23.48 13.57
CA SER A 11 -71.00 22.33 12.73
C SER A 11 -69.54 21.92 12.93
N PRO A 12 -69.23 21.18 14.01
CA PRO A 12 -67.86 20.81 14.32
C PRO A 12 -67.33 19.77 13.34
N SER A 13 -66.17 20.06 12.75
CA SER A 13 -65.49 19.18 11.79
C SER A 13 -64.08 18.85 12.27
N VAL A 14 -63.65 17.61 12.00
CA VAL A 14 -62.32 17.09 12.34
C VAL A 14 -61.23 17.86 11.61
N GLU A 15 -61.45 18.15 10.32
CA GLU A 15 -60.48 18.87 9.49
C GLU A 15 -60.26 20.29 9.98
N GLU A 16 -61.34 20.93 10.46
CA GLU A 16 -61.25 22.26 11.06
C GLU A 16 -60.44 22.21 12.35
N LEU A 17 -60.71 21.25 13.24
CA LEU A 17 -60.00 21.07 14.51
C LEU A 17 -58.50 20.81 14.32
N ASP A 18 -58.11 20.06 13.29
CA ASP A 18 -56.72 19.76 12.95
C ASP A 18 -55.94 21.01 12.53
N SER A 19 -56.61 21.91 11.81
CA SER A 19 -56.04 23.16 11.31
C SER A 19 -55.91 24.27 12.38
N LEU A 20 -56.60 24.13 13.52
CA LEU A 20 -56.64 25.18 14.56
C LEU A 20 -55.30 25.38 15.28
N LYS A 21 -55.07 26.60 15.74
CA LYS A 21 -53.93 26.92 16.62
C LYS A 21 -54.23 26.53 18.07
N LYS A 22 -53.18 26.30 18.88
CA LYS A 22 -53.31 25.95 20.31
C LYS A 22 -54.22 26.93 21.07
N SER A 23 -54.11 28.22 20.79
CA SER A 23 -54.96 29.27 21.41
C SER A 23 -56.44 29.16 21.07
N GLU A 24 -56.78 28.61 19.90
CA GLU A 24 -58.16 28.43 19.43
C GLU A 24 -58.76 27.15 20.00
N ILE A 25 -57.98 26.06 20.02
CA ILE A 25 -58.36 24.80 20.67
C ILE A 25 -58.65 25.01 22.16
N VAL A 26 -57.86 25.85 22.83
CA VAL A 26 -58.11 26.24 24.23
C VAL A 26 -59.43 27.00 24.39
N LYS A 27 -59.84 27.83 23.42
CA LYS A 27 -61.15 28.51 23.47
C LYS A 27 -62.30 27.53 23.30
N VAL A 28 -62.15 26.56 22.40
CA VAL A 28 -63.12 25.46 22.20
C VAL A 28 -63.25 24.63 23.47
N ALA A 29 -62.14 24.20 24.07
CA ALA A 29 -62.15 23.43 25.32
C ALA A 29 -62.85 24.18 26.46
N LYS A 30 -62.59 25.49 26.60
CA LYS A 30 -63.28 26.33 27.60
C LYS A 30 -64.78 26.49 27.34
N HIS A 31 -65.20 26.55 26.07
CA HIS A 31 -66.62 26.67 25.72
C HIS A 31 -67.41 25.41 26.11
N TYR A 32 -66.82 24.23 25.90
CA TYR A 32 -67.40 22.95 26.31
C TYR A 32 -67.16 22.60 27.79
N GLY A 33 -66.50 23.48 28.56
CA GLY A 33 -66.24 23.24 29.99
C GLY A 33 -65.22 22.15 30.28
N ILE A 34 -64.37 21.78 29.31
CA ILE A 34 -63.36 20.74 29.46
C ILE A 34 -62.20 21.29 30.30
N GLU A 35 -61.89 20.61 31.41
CA GLU A 35 -60.73 20.94 32.23
C GLU A 35 -59.45 20.42 31.59
N PHE A 36 -58.44 21.29 31.45
CA PHE A 36 -57.13 20.94 30.93
C PHE A 36 -56.02 21.65 31.70
N GLN A 37 -54.83 21.07 31.73
CA GLN A 37 -53.67 21.72 32.35
C GLN A 37 -53.04 22.74 31.37
N PRO A 38 -52.69 23.97 31.81
CA PRO A 38 -52.13 24.99 30.94
C PRO A 38 -50.82 24.59 30.22
N LEU A 39 -50.05 23.66 30.81
CA LEU A 39 -48.80 23.15 30.26
C LEU A 39 -48.97 22.04 29.19
N MET A 40 -50.19 21.52 29.00
CA MET A 40 -50.44 20.43 28.05
C MET A 40 -50.08 20.83 26.61
N ARG A 41 -49.60 19.85 25.84
CA ARG A 41 -49.26 20.01 24.43
C ARG A 41 -50.53 20.20 23.59
N LYS A 42 -50.39 20.80 22.40
CA LYS A 42 -51.53 21.04 21.49
C LYS A 42 -52.31 19.75 21.24
N ASP A 43 -51.60 18.64 21.01
CA ASP A 43 -52.18 17.34 20.67
C ASP A 43 -52.91 16.69 21.84
N GLU A 44 -52.44 16.92 23.07
CA GLU A 44 -53.08 16.43 24.30
C GLU A 44 -54.42 17.14 24.54
N ILE A 45 -54.44 18.48 24.46
CA ILE A 45 -55.68 19.27 24.61
C ILE A 45 -56.66 18.92 23.47
N LYS A 46 -56.15 18.77 22.25
CA LYS A 46 -56.94 18.34 21.09
C LYS A 46 -57.59 16.96 21.32
N ARG A 47 -56.86 16.01 21.93
CA ARG A 47 -57.38 14.68 22.26
C ARG A 47 -58.56 14.76 23.24
N TYR A 48 -58.45 15.54 24.31
CA TYR A 48 -59.56 15.72 25.25
C TYR A 48 -60.80 16.35 24.59
N VAL A 49 -60.59 17.34 23.72
CA VAL A 49 -61.68 17.94 22.95
C VAL A 49 -62.33 16.94 22.00
N LEU A 50 -61.53 16.11 21.32
CA LEU A 50 -62.03 15.05 20.44
C LEU A 50 -62.82 13.98 21.20
N GLU A 51 -62.32 13.54 22.36
CA GLU A 51 -62.98 12.55 23.22
C GLU A 51 -64.35 13.07 23.67
N TYR A 52 -64.40 14.30 24.18
CA TYR A 52 -65.66 14.94 24.57
C TYR A 52 -66.65 15.11 23.42
N LEU A 53 -66.19 15.53 22.23
CA LEU A 53 -67.07 15.69 21.05
C LEU A 53 -67.60 14.35 20.52
N VAL A 54 -66.90 13.25 20.77
CA VAL A 54 -67.35 11.91 20.41
C VAL A 54 -68.35 11.39 21.45
N ASP A 55 -68.09 11.63 22.73
CA ASP A 55 -68.98 11.26 23.84
C ASP A 55 -70.33 11.99 23.78
N GLU A 56 -70.34 13.27 23.38
CA GLU A 56 -71.55 14.05 23.11
C GLU A 56 -72.26 13.63 21.80
N GLY A 57 -71.71 12.66 21.05
CA GLY A 57 -72.30 12.14 19.81
C GLY A 57 -72.25 13.12 18.64
N VAL A 58 -71.44 14.17 18.76
CA VAL A 58 -71.29 15.25 17.79
C VAL A 58 -70.36 14.84 16.64
N LEU A 59 -69.37 13.98 16.92
CA LEU A 59 -68.48 13.38 15.92
C LEU A 59 -68.54 11.84 15.98
N PRO A 60 -68.35 11.13 14.85
CA PRO A 60 -68.32 9.67 14.84
C PRO A 60 -67.05 9.11 15.50
N SER A 61 -67.20 7.99 16.21
CA SER A 61 -66.11 7.32 16.96
C SER A 61 -64.92 6.88 16.11
N THR A 62 -65.08 6.76 14.79
CA THR A 62 -64.03 6.42 13.81
C THR A 62 -62.88 7.45 13.77
N VAL A 63 -63.14 8.67 14.24
CA VAL A 63 -62.17 9.77 14.26
C VAL A 63 -61.12 9.59 15.37
N LEU A 64 -61.49 8.98 16.49
CA LEU A 64 -60.55 8.70 17.59
C LEU A 64 -59.54 7.62 17.17
N GLU A 65 -59.98 6.60 16.45
CA GLU A 65 -59.13 5.50 15.99
C GLU A 65 -58.05 6.00 15.02
N THR A 66 -58.39 6.92 14.13
CA THR A 66 -57.45 7.50 13.16
C THR A 66 -56.44 8.43 13.82
N ALA A 67 -56.84 9.24 14.81
CA ALA A 67 -55.95 10.15 15.53
C ALA A 67 -54.88 9.46 16.39
N ILE A 68 -55.08 8.19 16.78
CA ILE A 68 -54.14 7.40 17.59
C ILE A 68 -52.97 6.85 16.73
N THR A 69 -53.10 6.79 15.41
CA THR A 69 -52.17 6.05 14.53
C THR A 69 -50.90 6.78 14.11
N VAL A 70 -50.68 8.03 14.52
CA VAL A 70 -49.40 8.73 14.26
C VAL A 70 -48.71 9.08 15.56
N PRO A 71 -48.00 8.12 16.19
CA PRO A 71 -47.12 8.41 17.32
C PRO A 71 -45.94 9.24 16.79
N THR A 72 -45.84 10.48 17.25
CA THR A 72 -44.69 11.36 17.04
C THR A 72 -43.38 10.79 17.61
N ASP A 73 -43.45 9.77 18.47
CA ASP A 73 -42.29 9.04 19.03
C ASP A 73 -41.54 8.17 18.01
N ASN A 74 -42.20 7.68 16.95
CA ASN A 74 -41.54 6.83 15.95
C ASN A 74 -40.46 7.59 15.16
N THR A 75 -40.49 8.93 15.15
CA THR A 75 -39.53 9.76 14.43
C THR A 75 -38.11 9.70 15.00
N PHE A 76 -37.96 9.48 16.32
CA PHE A 76 -36.65 9.38 16.95
C PHE A 76 -36.02 8.00 16.74
N GLU A 77 -36.80 6.92 16.84
CA GLU A 77 -36.31 5.56 16.57
C GLU A 77 -35.98 5.37 15.08
N LEU A 78 -36.77 5.95 14.17
CA LEU A 78 -36.46 5.98 12.73
C LEU A 78 -35.12 6.67 12.46
N LYS A 79 -34.89 7.86 13.04
CA LYS A 79 -33.62 8.58 12.90
C LYS A 79 -32.44 7.81 13.50
N ARG A 80 -32.66 7.13 14.63
CA ARG A 80 -31.63 6.32 15.28
C ARG A 80 -31.24 5.12 14.40
N LEU A 81 -32.22 4.42 13.82
CA LEU A 81 -31.98 3.34 12.86
C LEU A 81 -31.23 3.85 11.61
N GLU A 82 -31.63 5.01 11.09
CA GLU A 82 -30.99 5.61 9.92
C GLU A 82 -29.52 5.98 10.19
N ILE A 83 -29.22 6.50 11.38
CA ILE A 83 -27.84 6.78 11.81
C ILE A 83 -27.01 5.49 11.90
N GLU A 84 -27.56 4.42 12.48
CA GLU A 84 -26.82 3.16 12.60
C GLU A 84 -26.58 2.53 11.23
N MET A 85 -27.58 2.53 10.35
CA MET A 85 -27.45 2.06 8.97
C MET A 85 -26.39 2.85 8.19
N ASN A 86 -26.39 4.18 8.31
CA ASN A 86 -25.41 5.04 7.64
C ASN A 86 -23.98 4.78 8.16
N LYS A 87 -23.83 4.54 9.47
CA LYS A 87 -22.56 4.19 10.08
C LYS A 87 -22.05 2.84 9.57
N GLU A 88 -22.93 1.85 9.44
CA GLU A 88 -22.58 0.53 8.93
C GLU A 88 -22.18 0.56 7.45
N ILE A 89 -22.91 1.31 6.62
CA ILE A 89 -22.53 1.54 5.22
C ILE A 89 -21.12 2.14 5.14
N ARG A 90 -20.86 3.19 5.93
CA ARG A 90 -19.56 3.87 5.95
C ARG A 90 -18.42 2.97 6.40
N LEU A 91 -18.65 2.11 7.40
CA LEU A 91 -17.66 1.11 7.84
C LEU A 91 -17.37 0.11 6.73
N LYS A 92 -18.40 -0.40 6.07
CA LYS A 92 -18.28 -1.37 4.98
C LYS A 92 -17.57 -0.79 3.75
N GLU A 93 -17.76 0.50 3.47
CA GLU A 93 -17.02 1.20 2.42
C GLU A 93 -15.54 1.34 2.75
N MET A 94 -15.21 1.77 3.97
CA MET A 94 -13.81 1.86 4.42
C MET A 94 -13.11 0.50 4.40
N GLU A 95 -13.80 -0.58 4.75
CA GLU A 95 -13.23 -1.94 4.69
C GLU A 95 -12.92 -2.37 3.25
N ARG A 96 -13.85 -2.14 2.32
CA ARG A 96 -13.62 -2.43 0.89
C ARG A 96 -12.48 -1.59 0.31
N GLU A 97 -12.34 -0.34 0.74
CA GLU A 97 -11.26 0.53 0.30
C GLU A 97 -9.90 0.01 0.79
N ARG A 98 -9.80 -0.35 2.07
CA ARG A 98 -8.59 -0.97 2.64
C ARG A 98 -8.23 -2.27 1.94
N GLU A 99 -9.21 -3.12 1.64
CA GLU A 99 -8.97 -4.37 0.92
C GLU A 99 -8.46 -4.13 -0.50
N ARG A 100 -8.96 -3.10 -1.19
CA ARG A 100 -8.46 -2.70 -2.51
C ARG A 100 -7.03 -2.18 -2.43
N GLU A 101 -6.74 -1.29 -1.49
CA GLU A 101 -5.38 -0.78 -1.27
C GLU A 101 -4.39 -1.91 -0.94
N GLU A 102 -4.79 -2.87 -0.11
CA GLU A 102 -3.93 -4.00 0.25
C GLU A 102 -3.64 -4.89 -0.97
N ARG A 103 -4.67 -5.17 -1.79
CA ARG A 103 -4.50 -5.90 -3.05
C ARG A 103 -3.59 -5.16 -4.02
N GLU A 104 -3.71 -3.84 -4.12
CA GLU A 104 -2.84 -3.02 -4.97
C GLU A 104 -1.39 -3.02 -4.47
N ARG A 105 -1.17 -2.81 -3.17
CA ARG A 105 0.17 -2.91 -2.57
C ARG A 105 0.79 -4.28 -2.75
N LYS A 106 -0.02 -5.35 -2.69
CA LYS A 106 0.45 -6.70 -2.93
C LYS A 106 0.88 -6.90 -4.38
N LYS A 107 0.05 -6.47 -5.34
CA LYS A 107 0.39 -6.51 -6.78
C LYS A 107 1.64 -5.69 -7.10
N GLU A 108 1.77 -4.49 -6.53
CA GLU A 108 2.94 -3.63 -6.72
C GLU A 108 4.22 -4.29 -6.19
N LYS A 109 4.15 -4.96 -5.03
CA LYS A 109 5.27 -5.74 -4.50
C LYS A 109 5.63 -6.91 -5.40
N GLU A 110 4.64 -7.70 -5.84
CA GLU A 110 4.84 -8.83 -6.75
C GLU A 110 5.45 -8.37 -8.09
N GLU A 111 4.98 -7.24 -8.64
CA GLU A 111 5.51 -6.66 -9.87
C GLU A 111 6.96 -6.17 -9.69
N ARG A 112 7.26 -5.49 -8.57
CA ARG A 112 8.63 -5.09 -8.24
C ARG A 112 9.56 -6.28 -8.07
N GLU A 113 9.10 -7.33 -7.40
CA GLU A 113 9.86 -8.57 -7.24
C GLU A 113 10.13 -9.24 -8.59
N MET A 114 9.12 -9.31 -9.45
CA MET A 114 9.25 -9.84 -10.81
C MET A 114 10.21 -9.01 -11.67
N GLN A 115 10.16 -7.68 -11.57
CA GLN A 115 11.10 -6.79 -12.26
C GLN A 115 12.53 -6.99 -11.78
N MET A 116 12.75 -7.06 -10.46
CA MET A 116 14.08 -7.34 -9.90
C MET A 116 14.61 -8.71 -10.34
N GLN A 117 13.75 -9.72 -10.38
CA GLN A 117 14.12 -11.06 -10.81
C GLN A 117 14.49 -11.09 -12.29
N MET A 118 13.70 -10.43 -13.14
CA MET A 118 14.00 -10.31 -14.57
C MET A 118 15.30 -9.55 -14.82
N GLN A 119 15.60 -8.52 -14.03
CA GLN A 119 16.85 -7.78 -14.15
C GLN A 119 18.05 -8.64 -13.75
N LYS A 120 17.97 -9.36 -12.63
CA LYS A 120 19.00 -10.32 -12.22
C LYS A 120 19.25 -11.39 -13.27
N GLU A 121 18.19 -11.96 -13.85
CA GLU A 121 18.31 -12.97 -14.90
C GLU A 121 18.99 -12.42 -16.16
N LYS A 122 18.65 -11.18 -16.55
CA LYS A 122 19.32 -10.51 -17.67
C LYS A 122 20.81 -10.29 -17.39
N GLU A 123 21.14 -9.76 -16.22
CA GLU A 123 22.53 -9.54 -15.79
C GLU A 123 23.31 -10.85 -15.75
N GLU A 124 22.74 -11.92 -15.19
CA GLU A 124 23.36 -13.25 -15.15
C GLU A 124 23.59 -13.81 -16.56
N ARG A 125 22.62 -13.64 -17.46
CA ARG A 125 22.75 -14.06 -18.85
C ARG A 125 23.81 -13.26 -19.61
N GLU A 126 23.97 -11.97 -19.32
CA GLU A 126 25.03 -11.14 -19.90
C GLU A 126 26.41 -11.56 -19.37
N MET A 127 26.55 -11.74 -18.06
CA MET A 127 27.78 -12.24 -17.43
C MET A 127 28.19 -13.62 -17.98
N GLN A 128 27.21 -14.50 -18.21
CA GLN A 128 27.46 -15.82 -18.79
C GLN A 128 27.97 -15.72 -20.23
N LYS A 129 27.36 -14.85 -21.06
CA LYS A 129 27.83 -14.61 -22.42
C LYS A 129 29.23 -14.02 -22.45
N GLU A 130 29.52 -13.03 -21.60
CA GLU A 130 30.85 -12.41 -21.52
C GLU A 130 31.91 -13.45 -21.14
N ARG A 131 31.59 -14.35 -20.20
CA ARG A 131 32.46 -15.45 -19.83
C ARG A 131 32.70 -16.42 -20.98
N GLU A 132 31.65 -16.82 -21.70
CA GLU A 132 31.76 -17.69 -22.87
C GLU A 132 32.60 -17.06 -23.99
N GLU A 133 32.41 -15.76 -24.27
CA GLU A 133 33.21 -15.02 -25.24
C GLU A 133 34.68 -14.94 -24.84
N ARG A 134 34.95 -14.72 -23.55
CA ARG A 134 36.33 -14.71 -23.03
C ARG A 134 36.99 -16.08 -23.15
N GLU A 135 36.30 -17.14 -22.77
CA GLU A 135 36.79 -18.51 -22.92
C GLU A 135 37.03 -18.86 -24.40
N GLU A 136 36.15 -18.40 -25.30
CA GLU A 136 36.35 -18.60 -26.74
C GLU A 136 37.58 -17.83 -27.26
N ARG A 137 37.77 -16.59 -26.81
CA ARG A 137 38.94 -15.77 -27.16
C ARG A 137 40.23 -16.43 -26.70
N GLU A 138 40.28 -16.87 -25.45
CA GLU A 138 41.44 -17.60 -24.90
C GLU A 138 41.69 -18.91 -25.68
N ARG A 139 40.64 -19.64 -26.07
CA ARG A 139 40.79 -20.83 -26.94
C ARG A 139 41.29 -20.50 -28.33
N ARG A 140 40.89 -19.37 -28.93
CA ARG A 140 41.39 -18.91 -30.24
C ARG A 140 42.87 -18.55 -30.14
N GLU A 141 43.23 -17.75 -29.15
CA GLU A 141 44.62 -17.36 -28.88
C GLU A 141 45.50 -18.59 -28.59
N ALA A 142 45.02 -19.56 -27.82
CA ALA A 142 45.74 -20.80 -27.56
C ALA A 142 46.00 -21.60 -28.85
N ARG A 143 45.01 -21.71 -29.75
CA ARG A 143 45.20 -22.35 -31.06
C ARG A 143 46.21 -21.61 -31.92
N GLU A 144 46.17 -20.28 -31.94
CA GLU A 144 47.15 -19.46 -32.67
C GLU A 144 48.57 -19.62 -32.10
N HIS A 145 48.71 -19.61 -30.78
CA HIS A 145 49.99 -19.87 -30.09
C HIS A 145 50.52 -21.27 -30.41
N GLU A 146 49.66 -22.29 -30.40
CA GLU A 146 50.02 -23.67 -30.76
C GLU A 146 50.51 -23.76 -32.21
N LEU A 147 49.78 -23.15 -33.16
CA LEU A 147 50.18 -23.10 -34.56
C LEU A 147 51.52 -22.38 -34.75
N ARG A 148 51.75 -21.28 -34.02
CA ARG A 148 53.00 -20.52 -34.04
C ARG A 148 54.17 -21.35 -33.52
N LEU A 149 53.98 -22.12 -32.45
CA LEU A 149 55.00 -23.04 -31.92
C LEU A 149 55.32 -24.15 -32.94
N LYS A 150 54.30 -24.78 -33.54
CA LYS A 150 54.46 -25.80 -34.59
C LYS A 150 55.21 -25.26 -35.82
N GLN A 151 54.94 -24.02 -36.22
CA GLN A 151 55.68 -23.38 -37.32
C GLN A 151 57.16 -23.18 -36.98
N LEU A 152 57.48 -22.77 -35.76
CA LEU A 152 58.87 -22.64 -35.29
C LEU A 152 59.57 -24.00 -35.24
N GLU A 153 58.89 -25.04 -34.75
CA GLU A 153 59.41 -26.42 -34.73
C GLU A 153 59.67 -26.94 -36.16
N LEU A 154 58.74 -26.73 -37.10
CA LEU A 154 58.93 -27.08 -38.51
C LEU A 154 60.01 -26.21 -39.19
N GLY A 155 60.18 -24.96 -38.76
CA GLY A 155 61.26 -24.07 -39.20
C GLY A 155 62.62 -24.50 -38.67
N VAL A 156 62.69 -25.12 -37.50
CA VAL A 156 63.90 -25.79 -36.98
C VAL A 156 64.21 -27.06 -37.80
N ILE A 157 63.19 -27.75 -38.34
CA ILE A 157 63.38 -28.95 -39.19
C ILE A 157 63.66 -28.59 -40.66
N LYS A 158 63.11 -27.49 -41.19
CA LYS A 158 63.43 -26.97 -42.54
C LYS A 158 64.64 -26.04 -42.57
N GLY A 159 65.09 -25.57 -41.41
CA GLY A 159 66.29 -24.78 -41.19
C GLY A 159 67.49 -25.58 -40.69
N SER A 160 67.38 -26.91 -40.58
CA SER A 160 68.53 -27.79 -40.37
C SER A 160 69.16 -28.17 -41.72
N ASP A 161 69.67 -27.17 -42.44
CA ASP A 161 70.98 -27.32 -43.03
C ASP A 161 72.00 -27.13 -41.89
N PRO A 162 72.92 -28.06 -41.62
CA PRO A 162 74.02 -27.83 -40.72
C PRO A 162 75.04 -26.90 -41.41
N LYS A 163 74.67 -25.63 -41.53
CA LYS A 163 75.60 -24.51 -41.61
C LYS A 163 75.38 -23.61 -40.40
N ILE A 164 75.34 -24.21 -39.21
CA ILE A 164 76.08 -23.61 -38.09
C ILE A 164 77.54 -23.80 -38.48
N GLY A 165 78.04 -22.85 -39.29
CA GLY A 165 79.44 -22.52 -39.22
C GLY A 165 79.71 -22.30 -37.74
N LEU A 166 80.49 -23.19 -37.17
CA LEU A 166 81.10 -23.01 -35.87
C LEU A 166 82.03 -21.80 -36.03
N ASP A 167 81.47 -20.59 -36.07
CA ASP A 167 82.23 -19.37 -35.94
C ASP A 167 82.60 -19.31 -34.46
N THR A 168 83.63 -20.09 -34.15
CA THR A 168 84.49 -20.04 -32.97
C THR A 168 85.29 -18.74 -32.98
N ARG A 169 84.69 -17.64 -33.48
CA ARG A 169 85.13 -16.27 -33.29
C ARG A 169 84.31 -15.66 -32.16
N GLY A 170 84.54 -16.22 -30.99
CA GLY A 170 84.67 -15.48 -29.73
C GLY A 170 83.43 -14.76 -29.21
N PHE A 171 82.51 -15.48 -28.58
CA PHE A 171 81.83 -14.93 -27.41
C PHE A 171 82.86 -14.82 -26.28
N ASP A 172 83.61 -13.72 -26.27
CA ASP A 172 84.58 -13.44 -25.23
C ASP A 172 83.85 -12.92 -23.99
N VAL A 173 83.65 -13.83 -23.02
CA VAL A 173 83.05 -13.55 -21.72
C VAL A 173 83.80 -12.39 -21.03
N SER A 174 85.11 -12.27 -21.22
CA SER A 174 85.95 -11.21 -20.63
C SER A 174 85.50 -9.81 -21.04
N LYS A 175 84.98 -9.64 -22.27
CA LYS A 175 84.48 -8.35 -22.76
C LYS A 175 83.17 -7.92 -22.07
N HIS A 176 82.45 -8.86 -21.48
CA HIS A 176 81.13 -8.65 -20.86
C HIS A 176 81.15 -8.75 -19.33
N VAL A 177 82.23 -9.25 -18.72
CA VAL A 177 82.43 -9.28 -17.25
C VAL A 177 82.35 -7.90 -16.60
N LYS A 178 82.61 -6.81 -17.35
CA LYS A 178 82.47 -5.42 -16.86
C LYS A 178 81.03 -5.03 -16.48
N PHE A 179 80.03 -5.77 -16.95
CA PHE A 179 78.62 -5.54 -16.60
C PHE A 179 78.17 -6.35 -15.38
N VAL A 180 79.04 -7.23 -14.85
CA VAL A 180 78.77 -7.94 -13.62
C VAL A 180 79.23 -7.04 -12.45
N PRO A 181 78.35 -6.74 -11.49
CA PRO A 181 78.75 -6.00 -10.29
C PRO A 181 79.95 -6.67 -9.62
N LYS A 182 81.01 -5.90 -9.36
CA LYS A 182 82.22 -6.43 -8.69
C LYS A 182 81.86 -6.81 -7.25
N PHE A 183 81.56 -8.08 -7.00
CA PHE A 183 81.41 -8.62 -5.65
C PHE A 183 82.74 -8.52 -4.92
N ARG A 184 82.89 -7.53 -4.05
CA ARG A 184 84.00 -7.48 -3.10
C ARG A 184 83.78 -8.59 -2.08
N ARG A 185 84.72 -9.54 -2.03
CA ARG A 185 84.79 -10.60 -1.02
C ARG A 185 84.95 -9.94 0.36
N ILE A 186 83.85 -9.76 1.07
CA ILE A 186 83.86 -9.48 2.50
C ILE A 186 84.42 -10.73 3.16
N MET A 187 85.64 -10.63 3.68
CA MET A 187 86.25 -11.67 4.50
C MET A 187 85.36 -11.89 5.72
N TRP A 188 84.62 -13.00 5.73
CA TRP A 188 84.06 -13.54 6.96
C TRP A 188 85.22 -14.00 7.83
N ARG A 189 85.75 -13.08 8.64
CA ARG A 189 86.53 -13.43 9.82
C ARG A 189 85.53 -13.75 10.91
N ASN A 190 85.56 -15.00 11.36
CA ASN A 190 84.93 -15.49 12.58
C ASN A 190 84.90 -14.43 13.69
N SER A 191 83.70 -14.13 14.18
CA SER A 191 83.51 -13.74 15.56
C SER A 191 82.10 -14.12 15.98
N SER A 192 82.08 -15.12 16.85
CA SER A 192 80.99 -15.63 17.66
C SER A 192 80.13 -14.53 18.30
N THR A 193 78.95 -14.93 18.80
CA THR A 193 78.01 -14.19 19.67
C THR A 193 77.25 -13.05 18.98
N ILE A 194 75.92 -13.11 18.84
CA ILE A 194 74.87 -12.81 19.84
C ILE A 194 73.56 -13.35 19.24
N SER A 195 73.00 -14.47 19.71
CA SER A 195 71.93 -14.58 20.73
C SER A 195 70.62 -13.81 20.46
N LYS A 196 69.51 -14.58 20.47
CA LYS A 196 68.12 -14.23 20.86
C LYS A 196 67.20 -13.65 19.77
N SER A 197 66.19 -14.44 19.38
CA SER A 197 64.74 -14.26 19.62
C SER A 197 64.09 -13.32 18.57
N TRP A 198 63.10 -13.73 17.78
CA TRP A 198 61.66 -13.91 18.08
C TRP A 198 61.04 -14.68 16.89
N VAL A 199 60.49 -15.89 17.03
CA VAL A 199 59.06 -16.23 17.22
C VAL A 199 58.07 -15.08 16.99
N SER A 200 57.35 -15.10 15.87
CA SER A 200 55.89 -15.35 15.84
C SER A 200 55.31 -15.19 14.42
N ASN A 201 54.37 -16.09 14.12
CA ASN A 201 53.16 -15.94 13.29
C ASN A 201 52.98 -14.62 12.52
#